data_AF-A0A150H0N4-F1
#
_entry.id   AF-A0A150H0N4-F1
#
_cell.length_a   1.000
_cell.length_b   1.000
_cell.length_c   1.000
_cell.angle_alpha   90.00
_cell.angle_beta   90.00
_cell.angle_gamma   90.00
#
_symmetry.space_group_name_H-M   'P 1'
#
loop_
_entity.id
_entity.type
_entity.pdbx_description
1 polymer ?
#
loop_
_entity_poly.entity_id
_entity_poly.type
_entity_poly.pdbx_seq_one_letter_code
_entity_poly.pdbx_strand_id
1 'polypeptide(L)'
;MCSQDPSYTYSPSRVTGRSQVFYAPHISRMSSALGTKFSPIQYRLTGSTIVSNVKFSNSLLGEGWLSAGGTMARKYDDAVEITFDRFWVDIGADGLRDDLGPDASSASLLTVDGIIGAMGRAAFFPQLAVFPVLYLDSDLAVFKFTPLDSPIAVHKVA
;
A
#
# COMPACT_ATOMS: atom_id res chain seq x y z
N MET A 1 -16.76 35.27 10.98
CA MET A 1 -17.23 34.12 11.78
C MET A 1 -17.67 33.04 10.81
N CYS A 2 -16.78 32.13 10.43
CA CYS A 2 -17.14 31.02 9.54
C CYS A 2 -17.85 29.94 10.37
N SER A 3 -19.08 29.64 9.97
CA SER A 3 -19.90 28.58 10.53
C SER A 3 -19.27 27.23 10.19
N GLN A 4 -18.97 26.42 11.21
CA GLN A 4 -18.59 25.02 11.06
C GLN A 4 -19.87 24.23 10.77
N ASP A 5 -19.95 23.65 9.57
CA ASP A 5 -21.03 22.76 9.15
C ASP A 5 -20.84 21.37 9.81
N PRO A 6 -21.74 20.90 10.69
CA PRO A 6 -21.50 19.74 11.56
C PRO A 6 -21.82 18.38 10.91
N SER A 7 -21.77 18.26 9.58
CA SER A 7 -22.34 17.12 8.85
C SER A 7 -21.35 16.22 8.08
N TYR A 8 -20.05 16.27 8.38
CA TYR A 8 -19.12 15.20 7.95
C TYR A 8 -19.22 14.00 8.91
N THR A 9 -20.34 13.27 8.86
CA THR A 9 -20.41 11.94 9.48
C THR A 9 -19.44 11.04 8.72
N TYR A 10 -18.35 10.63 9.38
CA TYR A 10 -17.45 9.58 8.89
C TYR A 10 -18.27 8.29 8.72
N SER A 11 -18.74 8.03 7.50
CA SER A 11 -19.40 6.76 7.17
C SER A 11 -18.31 5.72 6.87
N PRO A 12 -18.19 4.64 7.66
CA PRO A 12 -17.20 3.58 7.41
C PRO A 12 -17.40 2.87 6.05
N SER A 13 -18.57 3.04 5.42
CA SER A 13 -18.86 2.57 4.07
C SER A 13 -18.08 3.30 2.97
N ARG A 14 -17.61 4.54 3.18
CA ARG A 14 -16.82 5.27 2.18
C ARG A 14 -15.37 4.77 2.10
N VAL A 15 -14.81 4.34 3.24
CA VAL A 15 -13.42 3.87 3.36
C VAL A 15 -13.27 2.41 2.93
N THR A 16 -14.36 1.67 2.77
CA THR A 16 -14.30 0.25 2.40
C THR A 16 -14.28 0.06 0.89
N GLY A 17 -13.37 -0.77 0.40
CA GLY A 17 -13.28 -1.15 -1.00
C GLY A 17 -11.86 -1.40 -1.49
N ARG A 18 -11.76 -1.74 -2.78
CA ARG A 18 -10.47 -1.89 -3.46
C ARG A 18 -10.10 -0.56 -4.11
N SER A 19 -8.82 -0.24 -4.11
CA SER A 19 -8.24 0.89 -4.83
C SER A 19 -6.99 0.45 -5.57
N GLN A 20 -6.64 1.14 -6.65
CA GLN A 20 -5.43 0.87 -7.42
C GLN A 20 -4.59 2.13 -7.53
N VAL A 21 -3.28 2.00 -7.33
CA VAL A 21 -2.33 3.07 -7.60
C VAL A 21 -2.15 3.19 -9.12
N PHE A 22 -2.38 4.38 -9.64
CA PHE A 22 -2.16 4.69 -11.06
C PHE A 22 -0.99 5.65 -11.27
N TYR A 23 -0.56 6.37 -10.22
CA TYR A 23 0.58 7.27 -10.30
C TYR A 23 1.41 7.23 -9.02
N ALA A 24 2.68 6.83 -9.14
CA ALA A 24 3.67 6.83 -8.07
C ALA A 24 5.10 6.89 -8.66
N PRO A 25 5.64 8.09 -8.96
CA PRO A 25 6.92 8.25 -9.66
C PRO A 25 8.10 7.51 -9.02
N HIS A 26 8.13 7.44 -7.70
CA HIS A 26 9.19 6.72 -6.98
C HIS A 26 9.17 5.20 -7.25
N ILE A 27 8.00 4.60 -7.48
CA ILE A 27 7.91 3.18 -7.86
C ILE A 27 8.51 2.97 -9.25
N SER A 28 8.23 3.86 -10.21
CA SER A 28 8.80 3.77 -11.55
C SER A 28 10.33 3.88 -11.53
N ARG A 29 10.88 4.77 -10.69
CA ARG A 29 12.33 4.90 -10.46
C ARG A 29 12.91 3.62 -9.85
N MET A 30 12.25 3.08 -8.83
CA MET A 30 12.65 1.85 -8.17
C MET A 30 12.59 0.64 -9.11
N SER A 31 11.54 0.53 -9.93
CA SER A 31 11.43 -0.51 -10.96
C SER A 31 12.59 -0.46 -11.94
N SER A 32 12.97 0.74 -12.38
CA SER A 32 14.09 0.95 -13.30
C SER A 32 15.42 0.55 -12.65
N ALA A 33 15.65 0.93 -11.40
CA ALA A 33 16.89 0.62 -10.68
C ALA A 33 17.07 -0.88 -10.38
N LEU A 34 15.97 -1.60 -10.15
CA LEU A 34 15.99 -3.01 -9.77
C LEU A 34 15.81 -3.97 -10.97
N GLY A 35 15.49 -3.45 -12.16
CA GLY A 35 15.11 -4.29 -13.31
C GLY A 35 13.86 -5.12 -13.04
N THR A 36 13.00 -4.68 -12.12
CA THR A 36 11.81 -5.41 -11.65
C THR A 36 10.58 -4.53 -11.82
N LYS A 37 9.59 -4.99 -12.56
CA LYS A 37 8.32 -4.29 -12.72
C LYS A 37 7.47 -4.45 -11.47
N PHE A 38 7.01 -3.34 -10.88
CA PHE A 38 6.06 -3.33 -9.76
C PHE A 38 4.70 -2.80 -10.25
N SER A 39 3.85 -3.69 -10.75
CA SER A 39 2.54 -3.33 -11.30
C SER A 39 1.68 -4.58 -11.57
N PRO A 40 0.38 -4.58 -11.19
CA PRO A 40 -0.34 -3.49 -10.51
C PRO A 40 0.01 -3.37 -9.02
N ILE A 41 -0.34 -2.21 -8.43
CA ILE A 41 -0.34 -2.00 -6.98
C ILE A 41 -1.79 -1.77 -6.54
N GLN A 42 -2.28 -2.61 -5.64
CA GLN A 42 -3.66 -2.65 -5.21
C GLN A 42 -3.76 -2.49 -3.69
N TYR A 43 -4.69 -1.66 -3.25
CA TYR A 43 -5.02 -1.50 -1.84
C TYR A 43 -6.42 -2.05 -1.59
N ARG A 44 -6.59 -2.74 -0.46
CA ARG A 44 -7.87 -3.15 0.07
C ARG A 44 -8.04 -2.49 1.43
N LEU A 45 -9.08 -1.69 1.54
CA LEU A 45 -9.40 -0.93 2.74
C LEU A 45 -10.66 -1.52 3.36
N THR A 46 -10.61 -1.80 4.66
CA THR A 46 -11.74 -2.35 5.43
C THR A 46 -11.76 -1.68 6.80
N GLY A 47 -12.64 -0.68 6.98
CA GLY A 47 -12.66 0.12 8.22
C GLY A 47 -11.33 0.83 8.45
N SER A 48 -10.62 0.48 9.52
CA SER A 48 -9.27 0.98 9.84
C SER A 48 -8.15 0.04 9.40
N THR A 49 -8.44 -1.02 8.65
CA THR A 49 -7.43 -1.98 8.16
C THR A 49 -7.10 -1.70 6.70
N ILE A 50 -5.82 -1.85 6.36
CA ILE A 50 -5.31 -1.77 5.00
C ILE A 50 -4.51 -3.03 4.65
N VAL A 51 -4.71 -3.52 3.43
CA VAL A 51 -3.82 -4.49 2.78
C VAL A 51 -3.31 -3.88 1.49
N SER A 52 -2.00 -3.87 1.29
CA SER A 52 -1.31 -3.39 0.09
C SER A 52 -0.68 -4.57 -0.62
N ASN A 53 -1.12 -4.84 -1.85
CA ASN A 53 -0.62 -5.91 -2.70
C ASN A 53 0.12 -5.30 -3.90
N VAL A 54 1.38 -5.64 -4.08
CA VAL A 54 2.23 -5.16 -5.17
C VAL A 54 2.66 -6.35 -6.01
N LYS A 55 2.19 -6.45 -7.26
CA LYS A 55 2.68 -7.47 -8.17
C LYS A 55 4.10 -7.11 -8.60
N PHE A 56 5.02 -8.06 -8.51
CA PHE A 56 6.36 -7.95 -9.05
C PHE A 56 6.56 -8.90 -10.23
N SER A 57 7.37 -8.49 -11.19
CA SER A 57 7.80 -9.35 -12.31
C SER A 57 9.22 -8.98 -12.74
N ASN A 58 10.07 -9.99 -12.84
CA ASN A 58 11.47 -9.88 -13.26
C ASN A 58 11.83 -11.11 -14.09
N SER A 59 12.52 -10.91 -15.23
CA SER A 59 12.87 -12.01 -16.15
C SER A 59 13.79 -13.07 -15.55
N LEU A 60 14.52 -12.76 -14.48
CA LEU A 60 15.44 -13.66 -13.78
C LEU A 60 14.82 -14.28 -12.52
N LEU A 61 14.01 -13.52 -11.77
CA LEU A 61 13.42 -13.95 -10.49
C LEU A 61 11.98 -14.50 -10.61
N GLY A 62 11.38 -14.38 -11.79
CA GLY A 62 9.98 -14.74 -12.01
C GLY A 62 9.01 -13.64 -11.56
N GLU A 63 7.79 -14.04 -11.22
CA GLU A 63 6.71 -13.13 -10.82
C GLU A 63 5.99 -13.59 -9.55
N GLY A 64 5.34 -12.66 -8.88
CA GLY A 64 4.58 -12.91 -7.67
C GLY A 64 4.00 -11.62 -7.09
N TRP A 65 3.62 -11.67 -5.82
CA TRP A 65 3.03 -10.57 -5.08
C TRP A 65 3.79 -10.32 -3.79
N LEU A 66 4.11 -9.05 -3.53
CA LEU A 66 4.58 -8.57 -2.25
C LEU A 66 3.40 -7.88 -1.56
N SER A 67 3.05 -8.38 -0.39
CA SER A 67 1.87 -7.93 0.33
C SER A 67 2.21 -7.44 1.73
N ALA A 68 1.55 -6.37 2.14
CA ALA A 68 1.68 -5.78 3.47
C ALA A 68 0.29 -5.49 4.06
N GLY A 69 0.05 -5.96 5.28
CA GLY A 69 -1.17 -5.76 6.05
C GLY A 69 -0.91 -4.87 7.25
N GLY A 70 -1.89 -4.07 7.63
CA GLY A 70 -1.72 -3.11 8.71
C GLY A 70 -2.99 -2.35 9.06
N THR A 71 -2.79 -1.27 9.82
CA THR A 71 -3.85 -0.38 10.28
C THR A 71 -3.64 1.05 9.82
N MET A 72 -4.72 1.80 9.72
CA MET A 72 -4.76 3.20 9.37
C MET A 72 -5.46 3.97 10.48
N ALA A 73 -4.89 5.12 10.85
CA ALA A 73 -5.49 6.06 11.77
C ALA A 73 -5.39 7.47 11.20
N ARG A 74 -6.42 8.29 11.45
CA ARG A 74 -6.33 9.72 11.16
C ARG A 74 -5.27 10.33 12.08
N LYS A 75 -4.36 11.12 11.50
CA LYS A 75 -3.35 11.87 12.25
C LYS A 75 -3.40 13.33 11.83
N TYR A 76 -3.66 14.22 12.79
CA TYR A 76 -3.97 15.63 12.49
C TYR A 76 -5.18 15.77 11.54
N ASP A 77 -5.39 16.98 11.01
CA ASP A 77 -6.52 17.24 10.12
C ASP A 77 -6.30 16.79 8.67
N ASP A 78 -5.05 16.70 8.24
CA ASP A 78 -4.63 16.55 6.85
C ASP A 78 -3.66 15.37 6.60
N ALA A 79 -3.53 14.43 7.54
CA ALA A 79 -2.68 13.26 7.35
C ALA A 79 -3.33 11.94 7.80
N VAL A 80 -2.86 10.86 7.20
CA VAL A 80 -3.15 9.49 7.63
C VAL A 80 -1.86 8.84 8.11
N GLU A 81 -1.92 8.21 9.27
CA GLU A 81 -0.88 7.32 9.75
C GLU A 81 -1.22 5.90 9.36
N ILE A 82 -0.27 5.21 8.73
CA ILE A 82 -0.39 3.80 8.37
C ILE A 82 0.71 3.04 9.11
N THR A 83 0.30 1.98 9.81
CA THR A 83 1.19 1.07 10.53
C THR A 83 1.06 -0.32 9.91
N PHE A 84 2.10 -0.77 9.21
CA PHE A 84 2.17 -2.11 8.65
C PHE A 84 2.84 -3.06 9.64
N ASP A 85 2.13 -4.13 10.01
CA ASP A 85 2.57 -5.12 10.99
C ASP A 85 2.66 -6.55 10.40
N ARG A 86 2.10 -6.77 9.20
CA ARG A 86 2.12 -8.06 8.49
C ARG A 86 2.75 -7.90 7.12
N PHE A 87 3.62 -8.83 6.74
CA PHE A 87 4.28 -8.85 5.44
C PHE A 87 4.39 -10.28 4.92
N TRP A 88 4.09 -10.49 3.64
CA TRP A 88 4.22 -11.79 3.00
C TRP A 88 4.49 -11.68 1.51
N VAL A 89 4.94 -12.80 0.94
CA VAL A 89 5.20 -12.95 -0.48
C VAL A 89 4.44 -14.16 -0.99
N ASP A 90 3.66 -13.97 -2.05
CA ASP A 90 3.03 -15.05 -2.80
C ASP A 90 3.78 -15.23 -4.13
N ILE A 91 4.25 -16.45 -4.43
CA ILE A 91 4.97 -16.75 -5.67
C ILE A 91 4.00 -17.20 -6.76
N GLY A 92 4.20 -16.71 -7.98
CA GLY A 92 3.35 -16.97 -9.14
C GLY A 92 2.28 -15.90 -9.35
N ALA A 93 1.92 -15.65 -10.62
CA ALA A 93 0.94 -14.61 -10.99
C ALA A 93 -0.42 -14.76 -10.31
N ASP A 94 -0.89 -15.99 -10.16
CA ASP A 94 -2.23 -16.31 -9.66
C ASP A 94 -2.25 -16.63 -8.16
N GLY A 95 -1.10 -16.50 -7.48
CA GLY A 95 -0.93 -16.88 -6.08
C GLY A 95 -1.46 -15.87 -5.06
N LEU A 96 -2.05 -14.74 -5.48
CA LEU A 96 -2.42 -13.65 -4.59
C LEU A 96 -3.44 -14.10 -3.53
N ARG A 97 -3.02 -14.10 -2.28
CA ARG A 97 -3.91 -14.33 -1.13
C ARG A 97 -4.56 -13.03 -0.69
N ASP A 98 -5.79 -13.11 -0.20
CA ASP A 98 -6.55 -11.93 0.24
C ASP A 98 -5.91 -11.24 1.46
N ASP A 99 -5.48 -12.02 2.46
CA ASP A 99 -4.86 -11.55 3.69
C ASP A 99 -4.07 -12.67 4.38
N LEU A 100 -3.19 -12.28 5.29
CA LEU A 100 -2.71 -13.16 6.35
C LEU A 100 -3.61 -12.98 7.58
N GLY A 101 -4.21 -14.08 8.05
CA GLY A 101 -5.01 -14.07 9.29
C GLY A 101 -4.20 -13.56 10.50
N PRO A 102 -4.86 -13.11 11.58
CA PRO A 102 -4.20 -12.49 12.73
C PRO A 102 -3.16 -13.40 13.42
N ASP A 103 -3.29 -14.72 13.26
CA ASP A 103 -2.37 -15.72 13.84
C ASP A 103 -1.21 -16.11 12.90
N ALA A 104 -1.18 -15.58 11.68
CA ALA A 104 -0.04 -15.75 10.79
C ALA A 104 1.09 -14.84 11.28
N SER A 105 1.85 -15.35 12.26
CA SER A 105 3.13 -14.78 12.65
C SER A 105 3.96 -14.44 11.40
N SER A 106 4.76 -13.38 11.49
CA SER A 106 5.60 -12.70 10.48
C SER A 106 6.65 -13.59 9.78
N ALA A 107 6.28 -14.79 9.38
CA ALA A 107 7.11 -15.91 8.97
C ALA A 107 6.53 -16.58 7.71
N SER A 108 6.55 -15.85 6.60
CA SER A 108 6.75 -16.44 5.26
C SER A 108 7.70 -15.59 4.42
N LEU A 109 8.60 -14.86 5.09
CA LEU A 109 9.77 -14.28 4.45
C LEU A 109 10.89 -15.31 4.30
N LEU A 110 10.96 -16.36 5.13
CA LEU A 110 12.16 -17.21 5.24
C LEU A 110 12.35 -18.28 4.13
N THR A 111 11.43 -18.43 3.17
CA THR A 111 11.52 -19.49 2.14
C THR A 111 11.93 -19.00 0.76
N VAL A 112 12.25 -17.70 0.58
CA VAL A 112 12.51 -17.11 -0.75
C VAL A 112 13.74 -16.17 -0.74
N ASP A 113 14.88 -16.67 -0.31
CA ASP A 113 16.13 -15.89 -0.11
C ASP A 113 16.54 -14.99 -1.30
N GLY A 114 16.26 -15.40 -2.55
CA GLY A 114 16.59 -14.62 -3.75
C GLY A 114 15.68 -13.41 -4.00
N ILE A 115 14.39 -13.51 -3.66
CA ILE A 115 13.42 -12.42 -3.87
C ILE A 115 13.55 -11.40 -2.73
N ILE A 116 13.87 -11.85 -1.52
CA ILE A 116 14.16 -10.99 -0.36
C ILE A 116 15.38 -10.10 -0.61
N GLY A 117 16.41 -10.54 -1.34
CA GLY A 117 17.60 -9.71 -1.58
C GLY A 117 17.28 -8.41 -2.35
N ALA A 118 16.47 -8.53 -3.40
CA ALA A 118 16.02 -7.39 -4.21
C ALA A 118 14.88 -6.61 -3.53
N MET A 119 13.95 -7.32 -2.88
CA MET A 119 12.81 -6.70 -2.19
C MET A 119 13.17 -6.10 -0.84
N GLY A 120 14.04 -6.70 -0.04
CA GLY A 120 14.50 -6.18 1.25
C GLY A 120 15.21 -4.84 1.11
N ARG A 121 15.87 -4.59 -0.03
CA ARG A 121 16.43 -3.27 -0.38
C ARG A 121 15.35 -2.26 -0.81
N ALA A 122 14.23 -2.73 -1.36
CA ALA A 122 13.05 -1.93 -1.72
C ALA A 122 12.09 -1.72 -0.54
N ALA A 123 12.09 -2.64 0.43
CA ALA A 123 11.18 -2.75 1.56
C ALA A 123 11.61 -1.88 2.74
N PHE A 124 12.28 -0.76 2.47
CA PHE A 124 12.19 0.44 3.29
C PHE A 124 10.77 1.03 3.23
N PHE A 125 9.75 0.17 3.36
CA PHE A 125 8.43 0.59 3.81
C PHE A 125 8.62 0.98 5.26
N PRO A 126 8.44 2.26 5.61
CA PRO A 126 8.44 2.63 7.02
C PRO A 126 7.29 1.83 7.65
N GLN A 127 7.62 0.96 8.62
CA GLN A 127 6.63 0.21 9.41
C GLN A 127 5.57 1.15 10.01
N LEU A 128 5.95 2.42 10.20
CA LEU A 128 5.11 3.54 10.55
C LEU A 128 5.32 4.67 9.53
N ALA A 129 4.32 4.96 8.71
CA ALA A 129 4.39 6.02 7.72
C ALA A 129 3.22 7.00 7.89
N VAL A 130 3.57 8.27 8.09
CA VAL A 130 2.60 9.38 8.07
C VAL A 130 2.57 9.96 6.66
N PHE A 131 1.39 9.92 6.05
CA PHE A 131 1.15 10.38 4.70
C PHE A 131 0.25 11.60 4.72
N PRO A 132 0.78 12.80 4.41
CA PRO A 132 -0.05 13.97 4.17
C PRO A 132 -1.02 13.71 3.01
N VAL A 133 -2.29 14.04 3.21
CA VAL A 133 -3.35 13.97 2.21
C VAL A 133 -3.33 15.26 1.40
N LEU A 134 -2.96 15.16 0.13
CA LEU A 134 -2.91 16.29 -0.79
C LEU A 134 -4.26 16.54 -1.47
N TYR A 135 -5.04 15.48 -1.68
CA TYR A 135 -6.36 15.54 -2.29
C TYR A 135 -7.20 14.31 -1.88
N LEU A 136 -8.49 14.50 -1.64
CA LEU A 136 -9.42 13.42 -1.31
C LEU A 136 -10.79 13.72 -1.91
N ASP A 137 -11.29 12.78 -2.71
CA ASP A 137 -12.64 12.75 -3.28
C ASP A 137 -13.24 11.34 -3.08
N SER A 138 -14.46 11.12 -3.58
CA SER A 138 -15.25 9.91 -3.40
C SER A 138 -14.63 8.64 -4.02
N ASP A 139 -13.85 8.80 -5.09
CA ASP A 139 -13.22 7.71 -5.85
C ASP A 139 -11.71 7.95 -6.09
N LEU A 140 -11.15 9.06 -5.63
CA LEU A 140 -9.77 9.45 -5.87
C LEU A 140 -9.12 9.96 -4.57
N ALA A 141 -7.90 9.52 -4.29
CA ALA A 141 -7.09 10.10 -3.23
C ALA A 141 -5.65 10.33 -3.71
N VAL A 142 -5.05 11.42 -3.27
CA VAL A 142 -3.65 11.74 -3.50
C VAL A 142 -2.98 12.02 -2.17
N PHE A 143 -1.88 11.34 -1.90
CA PHE A 143 -1.10 11.51 -0.68
C PHE A 143 0.39 11.64 -1.00
N LYS A 144 1.14 12.19 -0.05
CA LYS A 144 2.57 12.44 -0.20
C LYS A 144 3.37 11.35 0.48
N PHE A 145 4.24 10.68 -0.28
CA PHE A 145 5.32 9.88 0.27
C PHE A 145 6.49 10.79 0.65
N THR A 146 6.48 11.22 1.90
CA THR A 146 7.47 12.18 2.45
C THR A 146 8.93 11.77 2.24
N PRO A 147 9.34 10.49 2.41
CA PRO A 147 10.75 10.11 2.28
C PRO A 147 11.39 10.43 0.91
N LEU A 148 10.58 10.44 -0.17
CA LEU A 148 11.07 10.71 -1.53
C LEU A 148 10.38 11.91 -2.19
N ASP A 149 9.69 12.74 -1.39
CA ASP A 149 8.95 13.91 -1.86
C ASP A 149 8.07 13.61 -3.09
N SER A 150 7.40 12.46 -3.08
CA SER A 150 6.67 11.93 -4.24
C SER A 150 5.17 11.85 -3.95
N PRO A 151 4.30 12.31 -4.87
CA PRO A 151 2.88 12.01 -4.78
C PRO A 151 2.62 10.53 -5.06
N ILE A 152 1.54 10.02 -4.47
CA ILE A 152 0.90 8.75 -4.77
C ILE A 152 -0.57 9.04 -5.03
N ALA A 153 -1.06 8.67 -6.21
CA ALA A 153 -2.48 8.81 -6.55
C ALA A 153 -3.11 7.43 -6.71
N VAL A 154 -4.26 7.26 -6.07
CA VAL A 154 -5.06 6.04 -6.08
C VAL A 154 -6.48 6.34 -6.50
N HIS A 155 -7.08 5.43 -7.27
CA HIS A 155 -8.50 5.48 -7.55
C HIS A 155 -9.21 4.23 -7.03
N LYS A 156 -10.47 4.35 -6.65
CA LYS A 156 -11.31 3.23 -6.27
C LYS A 156 -11.53 2.33 -7.50
N VAL A 157 -11.56 1.02 -7.28
CA VAL A 157 -11.92 0.03 -8.31
C VAL A 157 -13.16 -0.73 -7.85
N ALA A 158 -14.09 -0.95 -8.78
CA ALA A 158 -15.36 -1.64 -8.54
C ALA A 158 -15.18 -3.10 -8.07
#